data_AF-A0A1E3LZJ2-F1
#
_entry.id   AF-A0A1E3LZJ2-F1
#
_cell.length_a   1.000
_cell.length_b   1.000
_cell.length_c   1.000
_cell.angle_alpha   90.00
_cell.angle_beta   90.00
_cell.angle_gamma   90.00
#
_symmetry.space_group_name_H-M   'P 1'
#
loop_
_entity.id
_entity.type
_entity.pdbx_description
1 polymer ?
#
loop_
_entity_poly.entity_id
_entity_poly.type
_entity_poly.pdbx_seq_one_letter_code
_entity_poly.pdbx_strand_id
1 'polypeptide(L)'
;MAVEASELLALAERCEIVAGTDRVLDAEIECATRFEHLRPARPDDFDGKYGYTPGNLKVDTGFLMAYSYTRSLDDAMTLVPDGWRRIMGDDPENPHQSMAGLFNDQGDEVTAYAPQLCRAIAAAALRARASLSQTIKETSDHDR
;
A
#
# COMPACT_ATOMS: atom_id res chain seq x y z
N MET A 1 -16.80 3.83 -2.09
CA MET A 1 -16.40 4.13 -3.48
C MET A 1 -15.09 3.41 -3.64
N ALA A 2 -14.96 2.53 -4.64
CA ALA A 2 -13.72 1.80 -4.85
C ALA A 2 -12.57 2.80 -5.00
N VAL A 3 -11.45 2.53 -4.34
CA VAL A 3 -10.25 3.37 -4.45
C VAL A 3 -9.76 3.34 -5.90
N GLU A 4 -9.52 4.52 -6.47
CA GLU A 4 -9.11 4.63 -7.87
C GLU A 4 -7.71 4.05 -8.07
N ALA A 5 -7.50 3.34 -9.17
CA ALA A 5 -6.19 2.74 -9.50
C ALA A 5 -5.05 3.79 -9.48
N SER A 6 -5.34 5.03 -9.89
CA SER A 6 -4.37 6.13 -9.84
C SER A 6 -3.90 6.48 -8.43
N GLU A 7 -4.77 6.34 -7.42
CA GLU A 7 -4.40 6.60 -6.02
C GLU A 7 -3.44 5.53 -5.51
N LEU A 8 -3.72 4.26 -5.82
CA LEU A 8 -2.82 3.15 -5.46
C LEU A 8 -1.45 3.29 -6.13
N LEU A 9 -1.40 3.70 -7.40
CA LEU A 9 -0.14 3.96 -8.10
C LEU A 9 0.65 5.11 -7.47
N ALA A 10 -0.01 6.21 -7.10
CA ALA A 10 0.64 7.33 -6.42
C ALA A 10 1.21 6.93 -5.04
N LEU A 11 0.50 6.08 -4.30
CA LEU A 11 1.01 5.53 -3.04
C LEU A 11 2.22 4.60 -3.28
N ALA A 12 2.20 3.80 -4.35
CA ALA A 12 3.31 2.93 -4.72
C ALA A 12 4.60 3.73 -4.99
N GLU A 13 4.51 4.79 -5.81
CA GLU A 13 5.64 5.68 -6.10
C GLU A 13 6.21 6.31 -4.83
N ARG A 14 5.36 6.69 -3.88
CA ARG A 14 5.80 7.24 -2.58
C ARG A 14 6.53 6.21 -1.74
N CYS A 15 6.12 4.95 -1.75
CA CYS A 15 6.85 3.88 -1.06
C CYS A 15 8.29 3.73 -1.59
N GLU A 16 8.51 3.93 -2.89
CA GLU A 16 9.84 3.76 -3.51
C GLU A 16 10.82 4.87 -3.12
N ILE A 17 10.34 6.09 -2.93
CA ILE A 17 11.19 7.27 -2.73
C ILE A 17 11.33 7.70 -1.26
N VAL A 18 10.47 7.22 -0.36
CA VAL A 18 10.50 7.64 1.04
C VAL A 18 11.84 7.26 1.69
N ALA A 19 12.45 8.18 2.43
CA ALA A 19 13.80 8.00 2.99
C ALA A 19 13.84 7.19 4.31
N GLY A 20 12.67 6.86 4.88
CA GLY A 20 12.57 6.23 6.19
C GLY A 20 11.19 5.61 6.45
N THR A 21 10.94 5.21 7.70
CA THR A 21 9.59 4.90 8.15
C THR A 21 8.70 6.13 7.97
N ASP A 22 7.55 5.96 7.32
CA ASP A 22 6.55 7.00 7.16
C ASP A 22 5.19 6.46 7.56
N ARG A 23 4.82 6.78 8.80
CA ARG A 23 3.56 6.32 9.37
C ARG A 23 2.34 7.04 8.79
N VAL A 24 2.50 8.21 8.19
CA VAL A 24 1.40 8.89 7.50
C VAL A 24 1.08 8.12 6.22
N LEU A 25 2.13 7.80 5.44
CA LEU A 25 2.00 6.94 4.26
C LEU A 25 1.39 5.58 4.62
N ASP A 26 1.82 4.97 5.73
CA ASP A 26 1.23 3.70 6.20
C ASP A 26 -0.30 3.81 6.43
N ALA A 27 -0.78 4.88 7.06
CA ALA A 27 -2.21 5.09 7.30
C ALA A 27 -3.00 5.36 6.02
N GLU A 28 -2.40 6.08 5.06
CA GLU A 28 -3.00 6.29 3.74
C GLU A 28 -3.15 4.97 2.98
N ILE A 29 -2.12 4.11 3.00
CA ILE A 29 -2.17 2.76 2.41
C ILE A 29 -3.24 1.91 3.09
N GLU A 30 -3.34 1.94 4.42
CA GLU A 30 -4.37 1.17 5.16
C GLU A 30 -5.78 1.60 4.75
N CYS A 31 -6.04 2.91 4.67
CA CYS A 31 -7.34 3.43 4.22
C CYS A 31 -7.61 3.01 2.78
N ALA A 32 -6.61 3.13 1.89
CA ALA A 32 -6.75 2.83 0.47
C ALA A 32 -6.97 1.32 0.17
N THR A 33 -6.57 0.42 1.07
CA THR A 33 -6.56 -1.03 0.77
C THR A 33 -7.47 -1.88 1.65
N ARG A 34 -7.85 -1.40 2.84
CA ARG A 34 -8.60 -2.18 3.84
C ARG A 34 -9.80 -1.43 4.41
N PHE A 35 -9.67 -0.11 4.58
CA PHE A 35 -10.70 0.70 5.21
C PHE A 35 -11.04 1.93 4.37
N GLU A 36 -11.57 1.73 3.16
CA GLU A 36 -11.84 2.79 2.17
C GLU A 36 -12.81 3.89 2.66
N HIS A 37 -13.58 3.61 3.71
CA HIS A 37 -14.52 4.54 4.32
C HIS A 37 -13.89 5.38 5.44
N LEU A 38 -12.66 5.03 5.85
CA LEU A 38 -11.89 5.76 6.84
C LEU A 38 -10.90 6.69 6.17
N ARG A 39 -10.29 7.56 6.98
CA ARG A 39 -9.20 8.43 6.56
C ARG A 39 -8.07 8.41 7.60
N PRO A 40 -6.85 8.80 7.22
CA PRO A 40 -5.82 9.12 8.20
C PRO A 40 -6.34 10.16 9.21
N ALA A 41 -6.02 9.92 10.48
CA ALA A 41 -6.29 10.86 11.55
C ALA A 41 -5.43 12.11 11.37
N ARG A 42 -5.97 13.26 11.73
CA ARG A 42 -5.31 14.55 11.71
C ARG A 42 -5.08 15.03 13.14
N PRO A 43 -4.11 15.94 13.38
CA PRO A 43 -3.84 16.44 14.73
C PRO A 43 -5.06 17.06 15.43
N ASP A 44 -5.99 17.65 14.68
CA ASP A 44 -7.22 18.30 15.17
C ASP A 44 -8.37 17.33 15.48
N ASP A 45 -8.23 16.03 15.19
CA ASP A 45 -9.25 15.01 15.50
C ASP A 45 -9.32 14.61 16.98
N PHE A 46 -8.40 15.11 17.80
CA PHE A 46 -8.18 14.67 19.17
C PHE A 46 -8.88 15.58 20.18
N ASP A 47 -9.71 14.99 21.04
CA ASP A 47 -10.48 15.65 22.10
C ASP A 47 -9.82 15.58 23.49
N GLY A 48 -8.55 15.14 23.54
CA GLY A 48 -7.70 15.20 24.73
C GLY A 48 -7.60 13.91 25.56
N LYS A 49 -8.39 12.86 25.30
CA LYS A 49 -8.27 11.58 26.04
C LYS A 49 -7.12 10.70 25.53
N TYR A 50 -6.86 10.74 24.23
CA TYR A 50 -5.78 10.01 23.57
C TYR A 50 -4.87 10.99 22.82
N GLY A 51 -3.60 10.65 22.64
CA GLY A 51 -2.66 11.49 21.89
C GLY A 51 -2.67 11.17 20.39
N TYR A 52 -2.42 12.19 19.55
CA TYR A 52 -2.16 12.00 18.13
C TYR A 52 -0.85 11.24 17.91
N THR A 53 -0.93 10.20 17.08
CA THR A 53 0.25 9.49 16.57
C THR A 53 0.13 9.41 15.05
N PRO A 54 1.20 9.77 14.30
CA PRO A 54 1.29 9.46 12.88
C PRO A 54 1.09 7.95 12.67
N GLY A 55 0.14 7.55 11.82
CA GLY A 55 -0.29 6.16 11.67
C GLY A 55 -1.69 5.85 12.19
N ASN A 56 -2.33 6.78 12.90
CA ASN A 56 -3.71 6.62 13.32
C ASN A 56 -4.68 6.81 12.15
N LEU A 57 -5.75 6.01 12.11
CA LEU A 57 -6.93 6.20 11.27
C LEU A 57 -8.06 6.75 12.14
N LYS A 58 -8.84 7.69 11.61
CA LYS A 58 -9.99 8.26 12.32
C LYS A 58 -11.19 7.32 12.22
N VAL A 59 -11.79 6.97 13.36
CA VAL A 59 -13.10 6.30 13.46
C VAL A 59 -14.04 7.08 14.38
N ASP A 60 -15.34 6.78 14.33
CA ASP A 60 -16.38 7.51 15.08
C ASP A 60 -16.10 7.57 16.58
N THR A 61 -15.66 6.46 17.17
CA THR A 61 -15.46 6.34 18.62
C THR A 61 -13.99 6.40 19.04
N GLY A 62 -13.08 6.83 18.17
CA GLY A 62 -11.65 6.92 18.50
C GLY A 62 -10.73 6.77 17.30
N PHE A 63 -9.72 5.89 17.45
CA PHE A 63 -8.66 5.69 16.46
C PHE A 63 -8.31 4.21 16.31
N LEU A 64 -7.99 3.82 15.08
CA LEU A 64 -7.30 2.57 14.77
C LEU A 64 -5.84 2.88 14.43
N MET A 65 -4.97 1.88 14.52
CA MET A 65 -3.56 2.01 14.15
C MET A 65 -3.32 1.27 12.85
N ALA A 66 -2.70 1.93 11.88
CA ALA A 66 -2.24 1.30 10.65
C ALA A 66 -1.15 0.27 10.93
N TYR A 67 -1.05 -0.73 10.06
CA TYR A 67 0.14 -1.55 9.96
C TYR A 67 1.36 -0.69 9.57
N SER A 68 2.58 -1.18 9.80
CA SER A 68 3.82 -0.41 9.57
C SER A 68 4.47 -0.79 8.23
N TYR A 69 3.75 -0.66 7.12
CA TYR A 69 4.18 -1.13 5.79
C TYR A 69 5.57 -0.62 5.34
N THR A 70 5.90 0.63 5.65
CA THR A 70 7.19 1.25 5.28
C THR A 70 8.38 0.80 6.14
N ARG A 71 8.13 -0.04 7.16
CA ARG A 71 9.13 -0.50 8.14
C ARG A 71 9.15 -2.02 8.35
N SER A 72 7.99 -2.67 8.38
CA SER A 72 7.84 -4.09 8.70
C SER A 72 7.62 -4.89 7.43
N LEU A 73 8.48 -5.89 7.20
CA LEU A 73 8.35 -6.80 6.07
C LEU A 73 7.06 -7.61 6.16
N ASP A 74 6.73 -8.13 7.35
CA ASP A 74 5.54 -8.94 7.58
C ASP A 74 4.26 -8.12 7.33
N ASP A 75 4.25 -6.86 7.74
CA ASP A 75 3.12 -5.96 7.51
C ASP A 75 2.94 -5.68 6.02
N ALA A 76 4.03 -5.34 5.32
CA ALA A 76 4.01 -5.11 3.87
C ALA A 76 3.54 -6.35 3.10
N MET A 77 3.94 -7.53 3.55
CA MET A 77 3.51 -8.81 3.00
C MET A 77 1.99 -9.02 3.06
N THR A 78 1.31 -8.41 4.04
CA THR A 78 -0.15 -8.48 4.13
C THR A 78 -0.90 -7.63 3.08
N LEU A 79 -0.18 -6.83 2.28
CA LEU A 79 -0.74 -6.09 1.16
C LEU A 79 -0.81 -6.90 -0.14
N VAL A 80 -0.02 -7.96 -0.27
CA VAL A 80 0.00 -8.79 -1.49
C VAL A 80 -1.42 -9.36 -1.73
N PRO A 81 -2.02 -9.15 -2.92
CA PRO A 81 -3.36 -9.67 -3.18
C PRO A 81 -3.39 -11.19 -3.21
N ASP A 82 -4.54 -11.77 -2.84
CA ASP A 82 -4.74 -13.22 -2.93
C ASP A 82 -4.52 -13.72 -4.36
N GLY A 83 -3.87 -14.88 -4.49
CA GLY A 83 -3.53 -15.47 -5.79
C GLY A 83 -2.26 -14.92 -6.44
N TRP A 84 -1.63 -13.89 -5.87
CA TRP A 84 -0.33 -13.39 -6.35
C TRP A 84 0.84 -14.10 -5.67
N ARG A 85 1.83 -14.47 -6.48
CA ARG A 85 3.13 -15.00 -6.04
C ARG A 85 4.16 -13.88 -6.04
N ARG A 86 5.26 -14.08 -5.31
CA ARG A 86 6.29 -13.07 -5.10
C ARG A 86 7.70 -13.59 -5.35
N ILE A 87 8.54 -12.72 -5.88
CA ILE A 87 9.99 -12.86 -5.95
C ILE A 87 10.59 -11.61 -5.29
N MET A 88 11.63 -11.81 -4.49
CA MET A 88 12.29 -10.75 -3.72
C MET A 88 13.80 -10.92 -3.88
N GLY A 89 14.52 -9.82 -3.94
CA GLY A 89 15.97 -9.83 -4.03
C GLY A 89 16.55 -8.43 -3.97
N ASP A 90 17.83 -8.33 -4.31
CA ASP A 90 18.50 -7.06 -4.53
C ASP A 90 18.34 -6.64 -5.99
N ASP A 91 18.32 -5.33 -6.25
CA ASP A 91 18.36 -4.81 -7.60
C ASP A 91 19.74 -5.13 -8.23
N PRO A 92 19.78 -5.89 -9.35
CA PRO A 92 21.04 -6.24 -10.00
C PRO A 92 21.78 -5.02 -10.58
N GLU A 93 21.09 -3.91 -10.85
CA GLU A 93 21.67 -2.70 -11.41
C GLU A 93 22.05 -1.67 -10.33
N ASN A 94 21.40 -1.73 -9.16
CA ASN A 94 21.64 -0.83 -8.05
C ASN A 94 21.69 -1.56 -6.70
N PRO A 95 22.87 -1.91 -6.17
CA PRO A 95 23.01 -2.70 -4.93
C PRO A 95 22.52 -1.97 -3.66
N HIS A 96 22.11 -0.71 -3.77
CA HIS A 96 21.48 0.05 -2.68
C HIS A 96 19.95 -0.02 -2.68
N GLN A 97 19.35 -0.79 -3.60
CA GLN A 97 17.93 -1.00 -3.69
C GLN A 97 17.58 -2.49 -3.57
N SER A 98 16.47 -2.75 -2.90
CA SER A 98 15.78 -4.03 -2.92
C SER A 98 14.75 -4.04 -4.03
N MET A 99 14.54 -5.21 -4.62
CA MET A 99 13.54 -5.48 -5.65
C MET A 99 12.44 -6.39 -5.09
N ALA A 100 11.19 -6.10 -5.45
CA ALA A 100 10.07 -7.00 -5.29
C ALA A 100 9.29 -7.13 -6.61
N GLY A 101 9.12 -8.36 -7.09
CA GLY A 101 8.27 -8.71 -8.21
C GLY A 101 7.06 -9.51 -7.73
N LEU A 102 5.86 -9.19 -8.22
CA LEU A 102 4.64 -9.95 -7.98
C LEU A 102 4.03 -10.38 -9.31
N PHE A 103 3.51 -11.60 -9.37
CA PHE A 103 2.88 -12.16 -10.56
C PHE A 103 1.72 -13.10 -10.21
N ASN A 104 0.71 -13.18 -11.08
CA ASN A 104 -0.46 -14.06 -10.89
C ASN A 104 -0.56 -15.13 -12.00
N ASP A 105 -1.59 -15.98 -11.93
CA ASP A 105 -1.82 -17.04 -12.92
C ASP A 105 -2.47 -16.51 -14.22
N GLN A 106 -2.94 -15.27 -14.22
CA GLN A 106 -3.49 -14.57 -15.38
C GLN A 106 -2.38 -13.99 -16.27
N GLY A 107 -1.12 -14.01 -15.82
CA GLY A 107 0.03 -13.49 -16.53
C GLY A 107 0.33 -12.02 -16.25
N ASP A 108 -0.36 -11.39 -15.29
CA ASP A 108 0.00 -10.06 -14.83
C ASP A 108 1.27 -10.13 -13.99
N GLU A 109 2.14 -9.16 -14.19
CA GLU A 109 3.39 -9.01 -13.44
C GLU A 109 3.62 -7.53 -13.12
N VAL A 110 4.08 -7.25 -11.90
CA VAL A 110 4.49 -5.92 -11.47
C VAL A 110 5.80 -6.02 -10.68
N THR A 111 6.67 -5.03 -10.87
CA THR A 111 7.94 -4.95 -10.16
C THR A 111 8.07 -3.57 -9.52
N ALA A 112 8.75 -3.52 -8.38
CA ALA A 112 9.06 -2.30 -7.67
C ALA A 112 10.46 -2.37 -7.06
N TYR A 113 11.06 -1.19 -6.91
CA TYR A 113 12.40 -1.01 -6.38
C TYR A 113 12.39 0.05 -5.29
N ALA A 114 12.99 -0.25 -4.15
CA ALA A 114 13.06 0.70 -3.04
C ALA A 114 14.30 0.44 -2.17
N PRO A 115 14.80 1.42 -1.41
CA PRO A 115 15.96 1.22 -0.53
C PRO A 115 15.78 0.14 0.55
N GLN A 116 14.55 -0.31 0.82
CA GLN A 116 14.26 -1.43 1.73
C GLN A 116 13.19 -2.34 1.15
N LEU A 117 13.35 -3.64 1.37
CA LEU A 117 12.47 -4.67 0.80
C LEU A 117 10.99 -4.50 1.19
N CYS A 118 10.67 -4.12 2.43
CA CYS A 118 9.28 -3.89 2.83
C CYS A 118 8.58 -2.81 1.98
N ARG A 119 9.32 -1.77 1.58
CA ARG A 119 8.81 -0.69 0.73
C ARG A 119 8.65 -1.13 -0.72
N ALA A 120 9.60 -1.91 -1.23
CA ALA A 120 9.48 -2.52 -2.56
C ALA A 120 8.25 -3.44 -2.62
N ILE A 121 8.02 -4.26 -1.60
CA ILE A 121 6.83 -5.12 -1.52
C ILE A 121 5.55 -4.29 -1.43
N ALA A 122 5.51 -3.26 -0.58
CA ALA A 122 4.34 -2.38 -0.48
C ALA A 122 4.02 -1.73 -1.84
N ALA A 123 5.03 -1.20 -2.53
CA ALA A 123 4.87 -0.60 -3.85
C ALA A 123 4.38 -1.62 -4.90
N ALA A 124 5.00 -2.80 -4.99
CA ALA A 124 4.57 -3.85 -5.91
C ALA A 124 3.14 -4.32 -5.61
N ALA A 125 2.78 -4.50 -4.34
CA ALA A 125 1.44 -4.90 -3.94
C ALA A 125 0.38 -3.85 -4.29
N LEU A 126 0.69 -2.56 -4.12
CA LEU A 126 -0.19 -1.47 -4.53
C LEU A 126 -0.40 -1.44 -6.06
N ARG A 127 0.66 -1.65 -6.85
CA ARG A 127 0.54 -1.79 -8.31
C ARG A 127 -0.31 -3.00 -8.73
N ALA A 128 -0.11 -4.14 -8.07
CA ALA A 128 -0.91 -5.34 -8.31
C ALA A 128 -2.41 -5.08 -8.04
N ARG A 129 -2.74 -4.41 -6.93
CA ARG A 129 -4.12 -4.00 -6.62
C ARG A 129 -4.70 -3.02 -7.65
N ALA A 130 -3.90 -2.06 -8.10
CA ALA A 130 -4.30 -1.12 -9.14
C ALA A 130 -4.68 -1.84 -10.44
N SER A 131 -3.91 -2.84 -10.86
CA SER A 131 -4.21 -3.68 -12.03
C SER A 131 -5.56 -4.39 -11.87
N LEU A 132 -5.80 -5.03 -10.72
CA LEU A 132 -7.08 -5.71 -10.45
C LEU A 132 -8.28 -4.76 -10.50
N SER A 133 -8.14 -3.54 -9.98
CA SER A 133 -9.21 -2.52 -10.02
C SER A 133 -9.55 -2.09 -11.46
N GLN A 134 -8.58 -2.08 -12.37
CA GLN A 134 -8.80 -1.75 -13.79
C GLN A 134 -9.55 -2.88 -14.50
N THR A 135 -9.14 -4.14 -14.30
CA THR A 135 -9.80 -5.31 -14.91
C THR A 135 -11.27 -5.42 -14.52
N ILE A 136 -11.60 -5.16 -13.25
CA ILE A 136 -13.00 -5.19 -12.77
C ILE A 136 -13.85 -4.12 -13.49
N LYS A 137 -13.30 -2.92 -13.69
CA LYS A 137 -14.00 -1.81 -14.35
C LYS A 137 -14.31 -2.14 -15.80
N GLU A 138 -13.33 -2.65 -16.55
CA GLU A 138 -13.49 -3.04 -17.96
C GLU A 138 -14.55 -4.15 -18.14
N THR A 139 -14.55 -5.15 -17.26
CA THR A 139 -15.55 -6.22 -17.30
C THR A 139 -16.96 -5.68 -17.01
N SER A 140 -17.08 -4.76 -16.06
CA SER A 140 -18.37 -4.15 -15.69
C SER A 140 -18.96 -3.20 -16.74
N ASP A 141 -18.12 -2.58 -17.56
CA ASP A 141 -18.55 -1.70 -18.65
C ASP A 141 -18.91 -2.47 -19.93
N HIS A 142 -18.40 -3.69 -20.10
CA HIS A 142 -18.75 -4.56 -21.24
C HIS A 142 -20.13 -5.24 -21.09
N ASP A 143 -20.60 -5.43 -19.86
CA ASP A 143 -21.89 -6.07 -19.55
C ASP A 143 -23.08 -5.08 -19.49
N ARG A 144 -22.90 -3.83 -19.92
CA ARG A 144 -23.92 -2.77 -19.99
C ARG A 144 -24.27 -2.39 -21.43
#